data_AF-A0AAN8TA83-F1
#
_entry.id   AF-A0AAN8TA83-F1
#
_cell.length_a   1.000
_cell.length_b   1.000
_cell.length_c   1.000
_cell.angle_alpha   90.00
_cell.angle_beta   90.00
_cell.angle_gamma   90.00
#
_symmetry.space_group_name_H-M   'P 1'
#
loop_
_entity.id
_entity.type
_entity.pdbx_description
1 polymer ?
#
loop_
_entity_poly.entity_id
_entity_poly.type
_entity_poly.pdbx_seq_one_letter_code
_entity_poly.pdbx_strand_id
1 'polypeptide(L)'
;MNKYCVNGFKFQTEEVSRNKKINNSGVYVQGDVDGTGQTIEYYGVIREIIEVRSYDPFIIAQNAKQVYYACVERKLIGGLL
;
A
#
# COMPACT_ATOMS: atom_id res chain seq x y z
N MET A 1 9.59 14.68 -10.90
CA MET A 1 8.11 14.60 -11.04
C MET A 1 7.74 13.13 -10.97
N ASN A 2 7.44 12.61 -9.77
CA ASN A 2 7.29 11.17 -9.56
C ASN A 2 5.80 10.86 -9.47
N LYS A 3 5.16 10.70 -10.63
CA LYS A 3 3.82 10.13 -10.74
C LYS A 3 4.02 8.64 -10.89
N TYR A 4 3.45 7.84 -9.98
CA TYR A 4 3.60 6.39 -10.02
C TYR A 4 2.28 5.75 -10.45
N CYS A 5 2.32 4.90 -11.47
CA CYS A 5 1.14 4.23 -12.00
C CYS A 5 1.20 2.74 -11.62
N VAL A 6 0.22 2.25 -10.87
CA VAL A 6 0.08 0.83 -10.52
C VAL A 6 -1.31 0.38 -10.91
N ASN A 7 -1.42 -0.69 -11.70
CA ASN A 7 -2.69 -1.27 -12.13
C ASN A 7 -3.69 -0.25 -12.73
N GLY A 8 -3.20 0.74 -13.47
CA GLY A 8 -4.03 1.79 -14.07
C GLY A 8 -4.37 2.97 -13.15
N PHE A 9 -4.02 2.89 -11.86
CA PHE A 9 -4.21 3.97 -10.90
C PHE A 9 -2.96 4.84 -10.78
N LYS A 10 -3.16 6.16 -10.81
CA LYS A 10 -2.09 7.15 -10.69
C LYS A 10 -2.02 7.70 -9.28
N PHE A 11 -0.94 7.38 -8.58
CA PHE A 11 -0.63 7.86 -7.24
C PHE A 11 0.23 9.12 -7.32
N GLN A 12 -0.09 10.10 -6.46
CA GLN A 12 0.63 11.37 -6.35
C GLN A 12 0.72 11.78 -4.88
N THR A 13 1.79 12.46 -4.51
CA THR A 13 1.89 13.06 -3.18
C THR A 13 0.89 14.22 -3.04
N GLU A 14 0.48 14.52 -1.80
CA GLU A 14 -0.46 15.61 -1.51
C GLU A 14 0.05 16.93 -2.08
N GLU A 15 1.33 17.22 -1.88
CA GLU A 15 1.99 18.43 -2.38
C GLU A 15 1.83 18.58 -3.89
N VAL A 16 2.04 17.49 -4.64
CA VAL A 16 1.91 17.46 -6.10
C VAL A 16 0.45 17.58 -6.55
N SER A 17 -0.51 17.15 -5.72
CA SER A 17 -1.95 17.22 -6.01
C SER A 17 -2.64 18.50 -5.55
N ARG A 18 -2.05 19.28 -4.63
CA ARG A 18 -2.70 20.41 -3.94
C ARG A 18 -3.33 21.44 -4.89
N ASN A 19 -2.69 21.67 -6.03
CA ASN A 19 -3.12 22.67 -7.02
C ASN A 19 -3.78 22.04 -8.26
N LYS A 20 -4.16 20.76 -8.20
CA LYS A 20 -4.81 20.06 -9.31
C LYS A 20 -6.31 19.94 -9.07
N LYS A 21 -7.05 19.93 -10.18
CA LYS A 21 -8.50 19.67 -10.17
C LYS A 21 -8.86 18.32 -9.55
N ILE A 22 -7.99 17.32 -9.67
CA ILE A 22 -8.17 15.98 -9.13
C ILE A 22 -7.05 15.69 -8.14
N ASN A 23 -7.42 15.32 -6.91
CA ASN A 23 -6.50 14.94 -5.85
C ASN A 23 -6.53 13.41 -5.64
N ASN A 24 -5.45 12.75 -6.10
CA ASN A 24 -5.25 11.30 -5.95
C ASN A 24 -4.16 10.99 -4.91
N SER A 25 -4.07 11.79 -3.86
CA SER A 25 -3.14 11.54 -2.74
C SER A 25 -3.78 10.79 -1.57
N GLY A 26 -5.09 10.58 -1.58
CA GLY A 26 -5.78 9.77 -0.57
C GLY A 26 -5.48 8.28 -0.73
N VAL A 27 -5.34 7.58 0.40
CA VAL A 27 -5.20 6.12 0.47
C VAL A 27 -6.28 5.57 1.39
N TYR A 28 -6.92 4.50 0.96
CA TYR A 28 -7.84 3.70 1.74
C TYR A 28 -7.30 2.27 1.79
N VAL A 29 -7.20 1.71 3.00
CA VAL A 29 -6.84 0.32 3.22
C VAL A 29 -7.88 -0.29 4.13
N GLN A 30 -8.42 -1.44 3.73
CA GLN A 30 -9.30 -2.26 4.54
C GLN A 30 -8.56 -3.56 4.85
N GLY A 31 -8.25 -3.78 6.12
CA GLY A 31 -7.69 -5.03 6.63
C GLY A 31 -8.78 -5.87 7.27
N ASP A 32 -8.67 -7.19 7.20
CA ASP A 32 -9.50 -8.12 7.98
C ASP A 32 -8.82 -8.42 9.32
N VAL A 33 -9.63 -8.54 10.37
CA VAL A 33 -9.18 -8.91 11.71
C VAL A 33 -9.29 -10.42 11.86
N ASP A 34 -8.15 -11.09 11.77
CA ASP A 34 -7.97 -12.51 12.09
C ASP A 34 -8.98 -13.48 11.42
N GLY A 35 -9.44 -13.18 10.21
CA GLY A 35 -10.39 -14.01 9.46
C GLY A 35 -11.82 -13.94 9.99
N THR A 36 -12.13 -13.02 10.91
CA THR A 36 -13.43 -12.96 11.59
C THR A 36 -14.51 -12.24 10.77
N GLY A 37 -14.14 -11.64 9.63
CA GLY A 37 -15.01 -10.77 8.84
C GLY A 37 -15.19 -9.38 9.44
N GLN A 38 -14.59 -9.09 10.60
CA GLN A 38 -14.44 -7.73 11.11
C GLN A 38 -13.31 -7.03 10.36
N THR A 39 -13.54 -5.79 9.95
CA THR A 39 -12.57 -5.04 9.15
C THR A 39 -12.06 -3.82 9.89
N ILE A 40 -10.75 -3.59 9.82
CA ILE A 40 -10.12 -2.35 10.25
C ILE A 40 -9.90 -1.49 9.01
N GLU A 41 -10.45 -0.29 9.04
CA GLU A 41 -10.26 0.71 7.98
C GLU A 41 -9.15 1.68 8.37
N TYR A 42 -8.28 1.97 7.42
CA TYR A 42 -7.25 2.99 7.54
C TYR A 42 -7.38 3.99 6.38
N TYR A 43 -7.42 5.27 6.74
CA TYR A 43 -7.41 6.38 5.80
C TYR A 43 -6.13 7.18 5.97
N GLY A 44 -5.45 7.45 4.86
CA GLY A 44 -4.17 8.15 4.87
C GLY A 44 -4.00 9.09 3.67
N VAL A 45 -2.90 9.83 3.69
CA VAL A 45 -2.50 10.75 2.63
C VAL A 45 -1.05 10.48 2.24
N ILE A 46 -0.79 10.31 0.94
CA ILE A 46 0.54 10.08 0.37
C ILE A 46 1.36 11.36 0.54
N ARG A 47 2.38 11.29 1.41
CA ARG A 47 3.37 12.37 1.58
C ARG A 47 4.59 12.16 0.70
N GLU A 48 4.98 10.91 0.51
CA GLU A 48 6.19 10.50 -0.19
C GLU A 48 5.93 9.20 -0.95
N ILE A 49 6.63 9.01 -2.07
CA ILE A 49 6.62 7.76 -2.85
C ILE A 49 8.08 7.36 -3.04
N ILE A 50 8.45 6.20 -2.49
CA ILE A 50 9.80 5.65 -2.56
C ILE A 50 9.78 4.47 -3.53
N GLU A 51 10.63 4.50 -4.55
CA GLU A 51 10.85 3.36 -5.45
C GLU A 51 12.02 2.53 -4.92
N VAL A 52 11.77 1.26 -4.64
CA VAL A 52 12.78 0.34 -4.09
C VAL A 52 13.18 -0.65 -5.17
N ARG A 53 14.48 -0.74 -5.49
CA ARG A 53 15.01 -1.61 -6.55
C ARG A 53 15.29 -3.05 -6.11
N SER A 54 15.27 -3.32 -4.81
CA SER A 54 15.61 -4.62 -4.24
C SER A 54 14.57 -5.01 -3.19
N TYR A 55 14.06 -6.24 -3.28
CA TYR A 55 12.99 -6.72 -2.40
C TYR A 55 13.59 -7.26 -1.10
N ASP A 56 14.04 -6.36 -0.23
CA ASP A 56 14.37 -6.69 1.15
C ASP A 56 13.29 -6.06 2.06
N PRO A 57 12.43 -6.86 2.69
CA PRO A 57 11.33 -6.34 3.51
C PRO A 57 11.81 -5.54 4.71
N PHE A 58 13.02 -5.80 5.23
CA PHE A 58 13.58 -5.03 6.35
C PHE A 58 14.05 -3.65 5.90
N ILE A 59 14.61 -3.54 4.69
CA ILE A 59 15.03 -2.26 4.10
C ILE A 59 13.81 -1.38 3.82
N ILE A 60 12.72 -1.97 3.32
CA ILE A 60 11.47 -1.23 3.06
C ILE A 60 10.89 -0.71 4.38
N ALA A 61 10.91 -1.54 5.43
CA ALA A 61 10.35 -1.17 6.72
C ALA A 61 11.08 -0.01 7.40
N GLN A 62 12.41 0.06 7.28
CA GLN A 62 13.22 1.13 7.89
C GLN A 62 13.08 2.48 7.18
N ASN A 63 12.79 2.48 5.88
CA ASN A 63 12.67 3.70 5.08
C ASN A 63 11.23 4.22 4.97
N ALA A 64 10.24 3.48 5.47
CA ALA A 64 8.85 3.88 5.44
C ALA A 64 8.41 4.43 6.81
N LYS A 65 7.75 5.58 6.81
CA LYS A 65 7.12 6.13 8.03
C LYS A 65 5.96 5.26 8.53
N GLN A 66 5.39 4.43 7.65
CA GLN A 66 4.33 3.48 7.97
C GLN A 66 4.50 2.21 7.13
N VAL A 67 4.50 1.06 7.80
CA VAL A 67 4.63 -0.27 7.20
C VAL A 67 3.38 -1.05 7.53
N TYR A 68 2.75 -1.66 6.53
CA TYR A 68 1.69 -2.64 6.77
C TYR A 68 2.18 -4.00 6.27
N TYR A 69 1.99 -5.01 7.10
CA TYR A 69 2.16 -6.40 6.71
C TYR A 69 0.80 -6.94 6.31
N ALA A 70 0.61 -7.29 5.04
CA ALA A 70 -0.49 -8.16 4.66
C ALA A 70 -0.10 -9.58 5.02
N CYS A 71 -0.91 -10.26 5.84
CA CYS A 71 -0.82 -11.70 5.95
C CYS A 71 -1.19 -12.27 4.57
N VAL A 72 -0.20 -12.75 3.83
CA VAL A 72 -0.46 -13.53 2.63
C VAL A 72 -0.77 -14.94 3.09
N GLU A 73 -2.05 -15.32 3.08
CA GLU A 73 -2.42 -16.73 3.20
C GLU A 73 -1.77 -17.48 2.04
N ARG A 74 -0.70 -18.23 2.34
CA ARG A 74 -0.25 -19.29 1.44
C ARG A 74 -1.34 -20.35 1.46
N LYS A 75 -2.18 -20.39 0.42
CA LYS A 75 -2.93 -21.62 0.10
C LYS A 75 -1.90 -22.74 -0.03
N LEU A 76 -1.80 -23.57 1.01
CA LEU A 76 -1.20 -24.89 0.89
C LEU A 76 -2.04 -25.62 -0.15
N ILE A 77 -1.54 -25.70 -1.37
CA ILE A 77 -1.96 -26.69 -2.36
C ILE A 77 -1.50 -28.06 -1.85
N GLY A 78 -2.23 -28.58 -0.87
CA GLY A 78 -2.15 -29.98 -0.46
C GLY A 78 -2.76 -30.82 -1.58
N GLY A 79 -1.94 -31.18 -2.56
CA GLY A 79 -2.25 -32.25 -3.49
C GLY A 79 -2.39 -33.56 -2.74
N LEU A 80 -3.41 -34.33 -3.13
CA LEU A 80 -3.59 -35.74 -2.78
C LEU A 80 -2.26 -36.50 -2.82
N LEU A 81 -2.01 -37.30 -1.78
CA LEU A 81 -1.41 -38.63 -1.85
C LEU A 81 -1.98 -39.47 -0.71
#